data_AF-J9QTP3-F1
#
_entry.id   AF-J9QTP3-F1
#
_cell.length_a   1.000
_cell.length_b   1.000
_cell.length_c   1.000
_cell.angle_alpha   90.00
_cell.angle_beta   90.00
_cell.angle_gamma   90.00
#
_symmetry.space_group_name_H-M   'P 1'
#
loop_
_entity.id
_entity.type
_entity.pdbx_description
1 polymer ?
#
loop_
_entity_poly.entity_id
_entity_poly.type
_entity_poly.pdbx_seq_one_letter_code
_entity_poly.pdbx_strand_id
1 'polypeptide(L)'
;MNKVVYKYPLLVQGVQFVSLPKGAEILSVQEQHGIPCLWALVNPLAEKEDVRILTSSTGEVFNTKNLKYIGTYQLPGNGFVGHLFKYLD
;
A
#
# COMPACT_ATOMS: atom_id res chain seq x y z
N MET A 1 22.74 2.79 -9.83
CA MET A 1 21.90 3.30 -8.73
C MET A 1 21.61 2.15 -7.78
N ASN A 2 21.88 2.32 -6.49
CA ASN A 2 21.58 1.29 -5.49
C ASN A 2 20.13 1.44 -5.04
N LYS A 3 19.38 0.34 -5.02
CA LYS A 3 18.02 0.30 -4.48
C LYS A 3 17.96 -0.60 -3.25
N VAL A 4 17.04 -0.33 -2.34
CA VAL A 4 16.82 -1.09 -1.10
C VAL A 4 15.32 -1.39 -0.99
N VAL A 5 14.97 -2.54 -0.42
CA VAL A 5 13.57 -2.83 -0.09
C VAL A 5 13.26 -2.29 1.30
N TYR A 6 12.31 -1.37 1.39
CA TYR A 6 11.78 -0.86 2.65
C TYR A 6 10.32 -1.24 2.84
N LYS A 7 9.90 -1.29 4.11
CA LYS A 7 8.53 -1.56 4.53
C LYS A 7 7.90 -0.30 5.11
N TYR A 8 6.61 -0.15 4.86
CA TYR A 8 5.81 1.01 5.27
C TYR A 8 4.53 0.48 5.92
N PRO A 9 4.40 0.57 7.26
CA PRO A 9 3.17 0.20 7.96
C PRO A 9 1.99 1.03 7.46
N LEU A 10 0.84 0.40 7.32
CA LEU A 10 -0.40 1.01 6.88
C LEU A 10 -1.42 0.99 8.01
N LEU A 11 -2.36 1.93 7.96
CA LEU A 11 -3.57 1.90 8.78
C LEU A 11 -4.65 1.08 8.08
N VAL A 12 -5.50 0.39 8.85
CA VAL A 12 -6.69 -0.29 8.33
C VAL A 12 -7.82 0.73 8.17
N GLN A 13 -7.74 1.51 7.10
CA GLN A 13 -8.71 2.53 6.73
C GLN A 13 -8.83 2.60 5.21
N GLY A 14 -9.85 3.31 4.71
CA GLY A 14 -10.09 3.51 3.27
C GLY A 14 -8.94 4.24 2.57
N VAL A 15 -9.09 5.53 2.29
CA VAL A 15 -8.03 6.32 1.65
C VAL A 15 -6.97 6.70 2.69
N GLN A 16 -5.70 6.56 2.32
CA GLN A 16 -4.56 7.11 3.07
C GLN A 16 -3.42 7.49 2.13
N PHE A 17 -2.41 8.18 2.68
CA PHE A 17 -1.20 8.58 1.96
C PHE A 17 0.02 7.88 2.57
N VAL A 18 0.90 7.37 1.72
CA VAL A 18 2.17 6.75 2.12
C VAL A 18 3.31 7.57 1.54
N SER A 19 4.17 8.10 2.39
CA SER A 19 5.35 8.85 1.96
C SER A 19 6.43 7.89 1.45
N LEU A 20 6.58 7.82 0.12
CA LEU A 20 7.54 6.94 -0.56
C LEU A 20 8.61 7.78 -1.26
N PRO A 21 9.86 7.30 -1.37
CA PRO A 21 10.85 7.93 -2.25
C PRO A 21 10.35 7.95 -3.70
N LYS A 22 10.57 9.06 -4.41
CA LYS A 22 10.18 9.24 -5.82
C LYS A 22 10.72 8.09 -6.68
N GLY A 23 9.85 7.55 -7.53
CA GLY A 23 10.16 6.40 -8.37
C GLY A 23 10.24 5.06 -7.62
N ALA A 24 9.68 4.99 -6.40
CA ALA A 24 9.49 3.74 -5.67
C ALA A 24 8.66 2.75 -6.50
N GLU A 25 9.13 1.51 -6.54
CA GLU A 25 8.41 0.39 -7.13
C GLU A 25 7.73 -0.40 -6.01
N ILE A 26 6.40 -0.33 -5.95
CA ILE A 26 5.61 -1.10 -4.99
C ILE A 26 5.66 -2.57 -5.40
N LEU A 27 6.08 -3.42 -4.46
CA LEU A 27 6.23 -4.86 -4.69
C LEU A 27 5.01 -5.64 -4.24
N SER A 28 4.55 -5.39 -3.02
CA SER A 28 3.44 -6.12 -2.41
C SER A 28 2.88 -5.41 -1.17
N VAL A 29 1.70 -5.84 -0.76
CA VAL A 29 1.14 -5.59 0.57
C VAL A 29 0.93 -6.93 1.27
N GLN A 30 1.34 -7.04 2.53
CA GLN A 30 1.12 -8.21 3.39
C GLN A 30 0.95 -7.80 4.85
N GLU A 31 0.53 -8.73 5.70
CA GLU A 31 0.48 -8.55 7.15
C GLU A 31 1.83 -8.92 7.79
N GLN A 32 2.25 -8.15 8.79
CA GLN A 32 3.35 -8.50 9.68
C GLN A 32 3.06 -8.03 11.11
N HIS A 33 3.00 -8.98 12.06
CA HIS A 33 2.68 -8.75 13.48
C HIS A 33 1.36 -8.02 13.75
N GLY A 34 0.30 -8.38 13.03
CA GLY A 34 -1.03 -7.79 13.08
C GLY A 34 -1.16 -6.48 12.31
N ILE A 35 -0.13 -6.05 11.57
CA ILE A 35 -0.08 -4.74 10.91
C ILE A 35 0.06 -4.94 9.40
N PRO A 36 -0.85 -4.40 8.57
CA PRO A 36 -0.64 -4.38 7.12
C PRO A 36 0.55 -3.49 6.78
N CYS A 37 1.42 -3.98 5.92
CA CYS A 37 2.64 -3.30 5.51
C CYS A 37 2.75 -3.33 3.98
N LEU A 38 3.17 -2.21 3.42
CA LEU A 38 3.55 -2.08 2.01
C LEU A 38 5.06 -2.27 1.88
N TRP A 39 5.51 -3.11 0.96
CA TRP A 39 6.93 -3.21 0.61
C TRP A 39 7.19 -2.53 -0.73
N ALA A 40 8.28 -1.76 -0.79
CA ALA A 40 8.69 -1.09 -2.02
C ALA A 40 10.21 -1.13 -2.20
N LEU A 41 10.64 -1.27 -3.46
CA LEU A 41 12.02 -1.12 -3.89
C LEU A 41 12.29 0.36 -4.18
N VAL A 42 13.19 0.97 -3.42
CA VAL A 42 13.36 2.43 -3.39
C VAL A 42 14.82 2.85 -3.53
N ASN A 43 15.06 4.07 -4.03
CA ASN A 43 16.32 4.78 -3.82
C ASN A 43 16.19 5.59 -2.51
N PRO A 44 16.93 5.25 -1.43
CA PRO A 44 16.78 5.92 -0.13
C PRO A 44 17.25 7.38 -0.12
N LEU A 45 18.01 7.79 -1.13
CA LEU A 45 18.49 9.17 -1.29
C LEU A 45 17.54 10.03 -2.14
N ALA A 46 16.48 9.46 -2.72
CA ALA A 46 15.51 10.23 -3.47
C ALA A 46 14.61 11.04 -2.53
N GLU A 47 14.15 12.20 -3.00
CA GLU A 47 13.10 12.95 -2.32
C GLU A 47 11.84 12.10 -2.16
N LYS A 48 11.06 12.37 -1.11
CA LYS A 48 9.80 11.68 -0.87
C LYS A 48 8.63 12.36 -1.58
N GLU A 49 7.63 11.57 -1.91
CA GLU A 49 6.33 11.98 -2.42
C GLU A 49 5.22 11.21 -1.71
N ASP A 50 4.05 11.82 -1.60
CA ASP A 50 2.89 11.18 -1.00
C ASP A 50 2.14 10.36 -2.05
N VAL A 51 2.16 9.05 -1.88
CA VAL A 51 1.42 8.11 -2.73
C VAL A 51 0.06 7.84 -2.10
N ARG A 52 -0.99 8.21 -2.83
CA ARG A 52 -2.37 7.97 -2.42
C ARG A 52 -2.77 6.52 -2.69
N ILE A 53 -3.29 5.86 -1.67
CA ILE A 53 -3.77 4.48 -1.72
C ILE A 53 -5.19 4.36 -1.14
N LEU A 54 -5.90 3.31 -1.54
CA LEU A 54 -7.22 2.92 -1.06
C LEU A 54 -7.19 1.47 -0.61
N THR A 55 -7.60 1.19 0.63
CA THR A 55 -8.06 -0.16 1.01
C THR A 55 -9.57 -0.23 0.80
N SER A 56 -10.03 -1.26 0.09
CA SER A 56 -11.44 -1.66 0.08
C SER A 56 -11.60 -3.03 0.73
N SER A 57 -12.67 -3.18 1.52
CA SER A 57 -13.05 -4.44 2.15
C SER A 57 -13.81 -5.36 1.19
N THR A 58 -13.82 -6.66 1.46
CA THR A 58 -14.58 -7.63 0.63
C THR A 58 -16.07 -7.31 0.65
N GLY A 59 -16.67 -7.12 -0.54
CA GLY A 59 -18.09 -6.81 -0.72
C GLY A 59 -18.43 -5.31 -0.70
N GLU A 60 -17.44 -4.44 -0.49
CA GLU A 60 -17.64 -3.00 -0.54
C GLU A 60 -17.74 -2.48 -1.99
N VAL A 61 -18.71 -1.60 -2.23
CA VAL A 61 -18.86 -0.91 -3.51
C VAL A 61 -18.03 0.37 -3.48
N PHE A 62 -17.13 0.54 -4.44
CA PHE A 62 -16.29 1.73 -4.57
C PHE A 62 -16.00 2.07 -6.03
N ASN A 63 -15.55 3.30 -6.27
CA ASN A 63 -15.18 3.76 -7.60
C ASN A 63 -13.78 3.26 -7.96
N THR A 64 -13.67 2.49 -9.05
CA THR A 64 -12.41 1.90 -9.53
C THR A 64 -11.65 2.78 -10.54
N LYS A 65 -12.18 3.95 -10.89
CA LYS A 65 -11.56 4.86 -11.85
C LYS A 65 -10.16 5.28 -11.38
N ASN A 66 -9.19 5.22 -12.29
CA ASN A 66 -7.79 5.60 -12.06
C ASN A 66 -7.15 4.81 -10.90
N LEU A 67 -7.50 3.55 -10.70
CA LEU A 67 -6.88 2.71 -9.68
C LEU A 67 -6.02 1.62 -10.32
N LYS A 68 -4.86 1.34 -9.70
CA LYS A 68 -4.04 0.17 -9.94
C LYS A 68 -4.06 -0.73 -8.73
N TYR A 69 -4.47 -1.98 -8.90
CA TYR A 69 -4.42 -2.98 -7.84
C TYR A 69 -2.97 -3.29 -7.42
N ILE A 70 -2.73 -3.36 -6.12
CA ILE A 70 -1.44 -3.73 -5.53
C ILE A 70 -1.47 -5.17 -5.01
N GLY A 71 -2.49 -5.52 -4.23
CA GLY A 71 -2.55 -6.81 -3.55
C GLY A 71 -3.66 -6.88 -2.52
N THR A 72 -3.78 -8.06 -1.90
CA THR A 72 -4.72 -8.33 -0.82
C THR A 72 -3.92 -8.66 0.44
N TYR A 73 -4.37 -8.17 1.59
CA TYR A 73 -3.87 -8.57 2.89
C TYR A 73 -5.02 -9.06 3.77
N GLN A 74 -4.74 -10.05 4.61
CA GLN A 74 -5.69 -10.52 5.62
C GLN A 74 -5.13 -10.22 7.01
N LEU A 75 -6.02 -9.92 7.95
CA LEU A 75 -5.69 -9.76 9.37
C LEU A 75 -6.41 -10.87 10.15
N PRO A 76 -5.76 -12.04 10.36
CA PRO A 76 -6.42 -13.19 10.97
C PRO A 76 -6.99 -12.91 12.36
N GLY A 77 -6.35 -12.00 13.12
CA GLY A 77 -6.77 -11.64 14.48
C GLY A 77 -8.17 -11.00 14.58
N ASN A 78 -8.70 -10.43 13.50
CA ASN A 78 -10.05 -9.86 13.47
C ASN A 78 -10.87 -10.29 12.23
N GLY A 79 -10.34 -11.21 11.41
CA GLY A 79 -11.01 -11.73 10.22
C GLY A 79 -11.11 -10.73 9.06
N PHE A 80 -10.44 -9.58 9.12
CA PHE A 80 -10.51 -8.57 8.07
C PHE A 80 -9.74 -8.99 6.81
N VAL A 81 -10.30 -8.70 5.64
CA VAL A 81 -9.66 -8.84 4.33
C VAL A 81 -9.71 -7.50 3.61
N GLY A 82 -8.54 -6.96 3.29
CA GLY A 82 -8.38 -5.68 2.61
C GLY A 82 -7.72 -5.84 1.24
N HIS A 83 -8.29 -5.17 0.24
CA HIS A 83 -7.77 -5.09 -1.12
C HIS A 83 -7.19 -3.69 -1.35
N LEU A 84 -5.88 -3.62 -1.59
CA LEU A 84 -5.16 -2.36 -1.71
C LEU A 84 -5.01 -1.93 -3.17
N PHE A 85 -5.31 -0.66 -3.43
CA PHE A 85 -5.18 0.00 -4.72
C PHE A 85 -4.35 1.29 -4.59
N LYS A 86 -3.59 1.64 -5.63
CA LYS A 86 -2.92 2.93 -5.81
C LYS A 86 -3.71 3.80 -6.78
N TYR A 87 -3.83 5.09 -6.51
CA TYR A 87 -4.35 6.06 -7.48
C TYR A 87 -3.33 6.37 -8.59
N LEU A 88 -3.81 6.44 -9.82
CA LEU A 88 -3.10 6.84 -11.04
C LEU A 88 -3.46 8.28 -11.37
N ASP A 89 -3.16 9.19 -10.44
CA ASP A 89 -3.34 10.63 -10.59
C ASP A 89 -2.26 11.25 -11.49
#